data_AF-C1AD37-F1
#
_entry.id   AF-C1AD37-F1
#
_cell.length_a   1.000
_cell.length_b   1.000
_cell.length_c   1.000
_cell.angle_alpha   90.00
_cell.angle_beta   90.00
_cell.angle_gamma   90.00
#
_symmetry.space_group_name_H-M   'P 1'
#
loop_
_entity.id
_entity.type
_entity.pdbx_description
1 polymer ?
#
loop_
_entity_poly.entity_id
_entity_poly.type
_entity_poly.pdbx_seq_one_letter_code
_entity_poly.pdbx_strand_id
1 'polypeptide(L)'
;MTTFTDQFESTNGAPIQYDGRELHAKLVLAAANGDTIALRFLRSADRPVQGIGITCEHCEIRVAGTMAKSIGLWTDTAPKAVTLEVVKAKTGARVIFFNQWRDEKYGSTMYRLNNAAMELVPQPDGSILARCSDGFGEPDFNDLVFQLTHREPGREYLGSRDYP
;
A
#
# COMPACT_ATOMS: atom_id res chain seq x y z
N MET A 1 10.18 21.85 12.72
CA MET A 1 10.57 21.13 11.49
C MET A 1 9.28 20.61 10.87
N THR A 2 9.03 20.89 9.59
CA THR A 2 7.81 20.47 8.90
C THR A 2 7.86 18.98 8.61
N THR A 3 6.84 18.23 9.01
CA THR A 3 6.76 16.77 8.79
C THR A 3 6.33 16.45 7.36
N PHE A 4 6.48 15.20 6.92
CA PHE A 4 5.92 14.79 5.61
C PHE A 4 4.40 14.92 5.56
N THR A 5 3.72 14.66 6.68
CA THR A 5 2.27 14.85 6.77
C THR A 5 1.88 16.31 6.49
N ASP A 6 2.55 17.27 7.12
CA ASP A 6 2.31 18.69 6.87
C ASP A 6 2.55 19.07 5.40
N GLN A 7 3.59 18.48 4.78
CA GLN A 7 3.91 18.71 3.37
C GLN A 7 2.82 18.14 2.45
N PHE A 8 2.39 16.89 2.68
CA PHE A 8 1.29 16.30 1.92
C PHE A 8 -0.01 17.09 2.10
N GLU A 9 -0.29 17.62 3.29
CA GLU A 9 -1.45 18.49 3.49
C GLU A 9 -1.35 19.77 2.67
N SER A 10 -0.18 20.42 2.66
CA SER A 10 0.06 21.63 1.87
C SER A 10 -0.06 21.41 0.36
N THR A 11 0.20 20.18 -0.11
CA THR A 11 0.08 19.80 -1.53
C THR A 11 -1.26 19.12 -1.86
N ASN A 12 -2.23 19.10 -0.94
CA ASN A 12 -3.50 18.37 -1.09
C ASN A 12 -3.32 16.88 -1.44
N GLY A 13 -2.26 16.26 -0.90
CA GLY A 13 -1.92 14.86 -1.07
C GLY A 13 -1.15 14.54 -2.34
N ALA A 14 -0.68 15.54 -3.08
CA ALA A 14 0.22 15.32 -4.21
C ALA A 14 1.60 14.82 -3.73
N PRO A 15 2.35 14.07 -4.55
CA PRO A 15 3.67 13.59 -4.19
C PRO A 15 4.63 14.73 -3.78
N ILE A 16 5.57 14.43 -2.89
CA ILE A 16 6.59 15.37 -2.42
C ILE A 16 7.99 14.86 -2.78
N GLN A 17 8.97 15.77 -2.83
CA GLN A 17 10.36 15.42 -3.10
C GLN A 17 11.18 15.46 -1.80
N TYR A 18 11.96 14.40 -1.55
CA TYR A 18 12.83 14.31 -0.38
C TYR A 18 14.07 13.48 -0.73
N ASP A 19 15.26 14.06 -0.55
CA ASP A 19 16.55 13.39 -0.82
C ASP A 19 16.63 12.72 -2.21
N GLY A 20 16.13 13.44 -3.24
CA GLY A 20 16.10 12.94 -4.63
C GLY A 20 15.04 11.87 -4.91
N ARG A 21 14.14 11.59 -3.96
CA ARG A 21 13.06 10.61 -4.08
C ARG A 21 11.71 11.29 -4.15
N GLU A 22 10.85 10.77 -5.01
CA GLU A 22 9.42 11.09 -4.98
C GLU A 22 8.72 10.21 -3.93
N LEU A 23 8.04 10.85 -3.00
CA LEU A 23 7.35 10.20 -1.89
C LEU A 23 5.84 10.40 -1.99
N HIS A 24 5.10 9.37 -1.59
CA HIS A 24 3.65 9.35 -1.64
C HIS A 24 3.07 9.07 -0.25
N ALA A 25 1.96 9.72 0.08
CA ALA A 25 1.19 9.38 1.28
C ALA A 25 0.40 8.07 1.13
N LYS A 26 0.13 7.67 -0.12
CA LYS A 26 -0.70 6.52 -0.49
C LYS A 26 -0.37 6.05 -1.90
N LEU A 27 -0.57 4.76 -2.16
CA LEU A 27 -0.61 4.18 -3.50
C LEU A 27 -2.07 4.09 -3.96
N VAL A 28 -2.36 4.52 -5.19
CA VAL A 28 -3.71 4.49 -5.77
C VAL A 28 -3.67 3.69 -7.06
N LEU A 29 -4.52 2.66 -7.16
CA LEU A 29 -4.69 1.87 -8.37
C LEU A 29 -6.08 2.13 -8.95
N ALA A 30 -6.15 2.36 -10.26
CA ALA A 30 -7.41 2.21 -10.99
C ALA A 30 -7.86 0.76 -10.90
N ALA A 31 -9.17 0.52 -10.84
CA ALA A 31 -9.69 -0.81 -10.59
C ALA A 31 -10.88 -1.14 -11.49
N ALA A 32 -10.94 -2.39 -11.96
CA ALA A 32 -12.05 -2.96 -12.70
C ALA A 32 -12.57 -4.23 -12.02
N ASN A 33 -13.79 -4.65 -12.40
CA ASN A 33 -14.36 -5.90 -11.87
C ASN A 33 -13.52 -7.09 -12.32
N GLY A 34 -13.16 -7.96 -11.38
CA GLY A 34 -12.34 -9.14 -11.63
C GLY A 34 -10.83 -8.89 -11.56
N ASP A 35 -10.40 -7.64 -11.33
CA ASP A 35 -8.99 -7.37 -11.05
C ASP A 35 -8.55 -8.14 -9.80
N THR A 36 -7.33 -8.67 -9.84
CA THR A 36 -6.69 -9.31 -8.71
C THR A 36 -5.51 -8.48 -8.25
N ILE A 37 -5.44 -8.18 -6.96
CA ILE A 37 -4.35 -7.45 -6.34
C ILE A 37 -3.69 -8.35 -5.30
N ALA A 38 -2.44 -8.73 -5.54
CA ALA A 38 -1.63 -9.50 -4.60
C ALA A 38 -0.71 -8.55 -3.83
N LEU A 39 -0.75 -8.62 -2.50
CA LEU A 39 0.15 -7.91 -1.59
C LEU A 39 1.01 -8.92 -0.85
N ARG A 40 2.32 -8.69 -0.82
CA ARG A 40 3.28 -9.51 -0.07
C ARG A 40 4.15 -8.65 0.83
N PHE A 41 4.12 -8.88 2.13
CA PHE A 41 5.06 -8.28 3.07
C PHE A 41 6.46 -8.90 2.88
N LEU A 42 7.46 -8.06 2.70
CA LEU A 42 8.86 -8.46 2.52
C LEU A 42 9.69 -8.15 3.78
N ARG A 43 9.40 -7.02 4.43
CA ARG A 43 10.04 -6.60 5.68
C ARG A 43 9.06 -5.78 6.51
N SER A 44 9.16 -5.92 7.83
CA SER A 44 8.52 -5.03 8.79
C SER A 44 9.43 -4.84 10.00
N ALA A 45 9.45 -3.64 10.58
CA ALA A 45 9.97 -3.41 11.91
C ALA A 45 9.06 -4.10 12.94
N ASP A 46 9.63 -4.54 14.05
CA ASP A 46 8.86 -5.19 15.12
C ASP A 46 7.96 -4.19 15.85
N ARG A 47 8.42 -2.93 15.97
CA ARG A 47 7.80 -1.86 16.75
C ARG A 47 8.07 -0.50 16.10
N PRO A 48 7.06 0.39 16.00
CA PRO A 48 5.64 0.14 16.28
C PRO A 48 5.04 -0.90 15.30
N VAL A 49 3.96 -1.58 15.68
CA VAL A 49 3.30 -2.52 14.75
C VAL A 49 2.68 -1.74 13.60
N GLN A 50 3.17 -2.01 12.39
CA GLN A 50 2.68 -1.40 11.16
C GLN A 50 1.80 -2.35 10.35
N GLY A 51 1.04 -1.78 9.44
CA GLY A 51 0.21 -2.50 8.49
C GLY A 51 -0.13 -1.65 7.27
N ILE A 52 -0.90 -2.24 6.36
CA ILE A 52 -1.44 -1.55 5.19
C ILE A 52 -2.94 -1.45 5.33
N GLY A 53 -3.42 -0.21 5.41
CA GLY A 53 -4.83 0.12 5.26
C GLY A 53 -5.19 0.11 3.79
N ILE A 54 -6.33 -0.49 3.47
CA ILE A 54 -6.85 -0.62 2.11
C ILE A 54 -8.25 -0.04 2.12
N THR A 55 -8.52 0.90 1.21
CA THR A 55 -9.85 1.51 1.05
C THR A 55 -10.23 1.54 -0.42
N CYS A 56 -11.49 1.23 -0.69
CA CYS A 56 -12.07 1.17 -2.02
C CYS A 56 -12.96 2.37 -2.27
N GLU A 57 -12.87 2.94 -3.45
CA GLU A 57 -13.78 3.97 -3.95
C GLU A 57 -14.48 3.45 -5.19
N HIS A 58 -15.80 3.54 -5.22
CA HIS A 58 -16.65 3.03 -6.31
C HIS A 58 -16.46 1.53 -6.65
N CYS A 59 -15.86 0.75 -5.74
CA CYS A 59 -15.79 -0.71 -5.78
C CYS A 59 -15.82 -1.29 -4.34
N GLU A 60 -15.76 -2.61 -4.26
CA GLU A 60 -15.49 -3.39 -3.05
C GLU A 60 -14.34 -4.37 -3.35
N ILE A 61 -13.71 -4.90 -2.31
CA ILE A 61 -12.76 -6.01 -2.44
C ILE A 61 -13.31 -7.25 -1.74
N ARG A 62 -13.02 -8.41 -2.29
CA ARG A 62 -13.20 -9.71 -1.65
C ARG A 62 -11.84 -10.25 -1.21
N VAL A 63 -11.75 -10.65 0.05
CA VAL A 63 -10.56 -11.24 0.67
C VAL A 63 -10.98 -12.35 1.61
N ALA A 64 -10.40 -13.54 1.44
CA ALA A 64 -10.76 -14.72 2.23
C ALA A 64 -12.29 -14.95 2.33
N GLY A 65 -13.02 -14.77 1.23
CA GLY A 65 -14.48 -14.90 1.16
C GLY A 65 -15.29 -13.74 1.75
N THR A 66 -14.63 -12.78 2.42
CA THR A 66 -15.29 -11.60 3.01
C THR A 66 -15.25 -10.43 2.04
N MET A 67 -16.38 -9.74 1.87
CA MET A 67 -16.47 -8.52 1.07
C MET A 67 -16.36 -7.28 1.97
N ALA A 68 -15.53 -6.33 1.58
CA ALA A 68 -15.30 -5.10 2.35
C ALA A 68 -15.01 -3.90 1.44
N LYS A 69 -15.34 -2.70 1.93
CA LYS A 69 -14.90 -1.43 1.34
C LYS A 69 -13.58 -0.93 1.94
N SER A 70 -13.24 -1.43 3.13
CA SER A 70 -11.99 -1.12 3.78
C SER A 70 -11.55 -2.30 4.64
N ILE A 71 -10.24 -2.57 4.65
CA ILE A 71 -9.63 -3.60 5.50
C ILE A 71 -8.23 -3.14 5.91
N GLY A 72 -7.80 -3.54 7.10
CA GLY A 72 -6.41 -3.42 7.54
C GLY A 72 -5.70 -4.76 7.47
N LEU A 73 -4.54 -4.80 6.81
CA LEU A 73 -3.61 -5.93 6.87
C LEU A 73 -2.46 -5.57 7.79
N TRP A 74 -2.36 -6.24 8.94
CA TRP A 74 -1.30 -5.99 9.93
C TRP A 74 -0.16 -6.98 9.77
N THR A 75 1.08 -6.50 9.89
CA THR A 75 2.28 -7.33 9.70
C THR A 75 2.39 -8.48 10.71
N ASP A 76 1.75 -8.35 11.88
CA ASP A 76 1.78 -9.32 12.97
C ASP A 76 0.69 -10.40 12.89
N THR A 77 -0.40 -10.15 12.18
CA THR A 77 -1.60 -11.02 12.19
C THR A 77 -2.09 -11.42 10.80
N ALA A 78 -1.75 -10.65 9.76
CA ALA A 78 -2.05 -11.02 8.38
C ALA A 78 -1.06 -12.08 7.87
N PRO A 79 -1.48 -12.95 6.95
CA PRO A 79 -0.56 -13.80 6.22
C PRO A 79 0.51 -12.95 5.47
N LYS A 80 1.70 -13.53 5.26
CA LYS A 80 2.78 -12.85 4.52
C LYS A 80 2.36 -12.42 3.10
N ALA A 81 1.43 -13.15 2.49
CA ALA A 81 0.86 -12.80 1.19
C ALA A 81 -0.66 -12.87 1.24
N VAL A 82 -1.32 -11.83 0.72
CA VAL A 82 -2.77 -11.70 0.68
C VAL A 82 -3.18 -11.35 -0.75
N THR A 83 -4.22 -12.00 -1.25
CA THR A 83 -4.81 -11.70 -2.55
C THR A 83 -6.21 -11.13 -2.37
N LEU A 84 -6.48 -10.04 -3.08
CA LEU A 84 -7.74 -9.31 -3.10
C LEU A 84 -8.33 -9.43 -4.50
N GLU A 85 -9.63 -9.68 -4.59
CA GLU A 85 -10.38 -9.59 -5.83
C GLU A 85 -11.23 -8.32 -5.81
N VAL A 86 -11.14 -7.48 -6.83
CA VAL A 86 -11.98 -6.30 -6.98
C VAL A 86 -13.34 -6.71 -7.51
N VAL A 87 -14.40 -6.30 -6.81
CA VAL A 87 -15.79 -6.63 -7.13
C VAL A 87 -16.67 -5.39 -7.05
N LYS A 88 -17.83 -5.44 -7.72
CA LYS A 88 -18.79 -4.32 -7.80
C LYS A 88 -18.16 -2.98 -8.23
N ALA A 89 -17.09 -3.02 -9.03
CA ALA A 89 -16.46 -1.84 -9.59
C ALA A 89 -17.41 -1.10 -10.53
N LYS A 90 -17.44 0.22 -10.40
CA LYS A 90 -18.14 1.18 -11.25
C LYS A 90 -17.14 2.09 -11.94
N THR A 91 -17.60 2.95 -12.84
CA THR A 91 -16.75 3.96 -13.49
C THR A 91 -15.97 4.77 -12.46
N GLY A 92 -14.65 4.89 -12.68
CA GLY A 92 -13.75 5.60 -11.76
C GLY A 92 -13.41 4.84 -10.49
N ALA A 93 -13.58 3.52 -10.45
CA ALA A 93 -13.20 2.71 -9.30
C ALA A 93 -11.71 2.75 -9.01
N ARG A 94 -11.38 2.84 -7.71
CA ARG A 94 -10.00 2.92 -7.21
C ARG A 94 -9.81 2.07 -5.97
N VAL A 95 -8.64 1.45 -5.85
CA VAL A 95 -8.18 0.81 -4.60
C VAL A 95 -6.98 1.59 -4.09
N ILE A 96 -7.05 2.02 -2.83
CA ILE A 96 -6.09 2.91 -2.19
C ILE A 96 -5.41 2.15 -1.06
N PHE A 97 -4.09 2.17 -1.05
CA PHE A 97 -3.22 1.54 -0.06
C PHE A 97 -2.45 2.63 0.67
N PHE A 98 -2.41 2.55 2.00
CA PHE A 98 -1.68 3.51 2.83
C PHE A 98 -1.12 2.82 4.07
N ASN A 99 -0.02 3.36 4.60
CA ASN A 99 0.57 2.87 5.83
C ASN A 99 -0.33 3.20 7.04
N GLN A 100 -0.43 2.27 7.99
CA GLN A 100 -1.17 2.42 9.24
C GLN A 100 -0.40 1.81 10.41
N TRP A 101 -0.68 2.30 11.61
CA TRP A 101 0.01 1.90 12.84
C TRP A 101 -1.00 1.45 13.89
N ARG A 102 -0.60 0.53 14.75
CA ARG A 102 -1.33 0.23 15.97
C ARG A 102 -0.70 1.01 17.11
N ASP A 103 -1.48 1.88 17.75
CA ASP A 103 -1.06 2.56 18.96
C ASP A 103 -0.75 1.54 20.06
N GLU A 104 0.43 1.60 20.66
CA GLU A 104 0.89 0.58 21.60
C GLU A 104 0.21 0.69 22.98
N LYS A 105 -0.32 1.88 23.30
CA LYS A 105 -0.91 2.17 24.60
C LYS A 105 -2.40 1.84 24.64
N TYR A 106 -3.11 2.11 23.55
CA TYR A 106 -4.57 2.03 23.44
C TYR A 106 -5.05 1.00 22.40
N GLY A 107 -4.15 0.47 21.57
CA GLY A 107 -4.47 -0.51 20.53
C GLY A 107 -5.23 0.07 19.33
N SER A 108 -5.45 1.38 19.28
CA SER A 108 -6.18 2.06 18.22
C SER A 108 -5.39 2.14 16.91
N THR A 109 -6.08 2.09 15.78
CA THR A 109 -5.47 2.34 14.46
C THR A 109 -5.15 3.81 14.28
N MET A 110 -3.92 4.10 13.86
CA MET A 110 -3.45 5.43 13.48
C MET A 110 -3.06 5.46 12.00
N TYR A 111 -3.12 6.65 11.40
CA TYR A 111 -2.72 6.92 10.02
C TYR A 111 -2.07 8.31 9.93
N ARG A 112 -1.31 8.57 8.85
CA ARG A 112 -0.63 9.86 8.58
C ARG A 112 0.24 10.34 9.76
N LEU A 113 1.12 9.48 10.25
CA LEU A 113 1.95 9.77 11.40
C LEU A 113 3.21 10.54 10.97
N ASN A 114 3.31 11.83 11.31
CA ASN A 114 4.53 12.65 11.17
C ASN A 114 5.23 12.47 9.80
N ASN A 115 6.37 11.76 9.76
CA ASN A 115 7.17 11.50 8.56
C ASN A 115 6.73 10.23 7.81
N ALA A 116 5.45 9.86 7.90
CA ALA A 116 4.85 8.74 7.19
C ALA A 116 4.83 9.00 5.68
N ALA A 117 5.52 8.15 4.93
CA ALA A 117 5.55 8.21 3.48
C ALA A 117 5.90 6.84 2.86
N MET A 118 5.68 6.74 1.56
CA MET A 118 5.95 5.56 0.74
C MET A 118 6.80 6.00 -0.46
N GLU A 119 7.97 5.42 -0.62
CA GLU A 119 8.70 5.39 -1.89
C GLU A 119 8.13 4.22 -2.72
N LEU A 120 7.65 4.53 -3.93
CA LEU A 120 7.04 3.55 -4.83
C LEU A 120 8.00 3.26 -5.99
N VAL A 121 8.52 2.04 -6.05
CA VAL A 121 9.52 1.63 -7.03
C VAL A 121 8.93 0.58 -7.99
N PRO A 122 8.61 0.97 -9.25
CA PRO A 122 8.19 0.03 -10.27
C PRO A 122 9.25 -1.06 -10.50
N GLN A 123 8.81 -2.29 -10.69
CA GLN A 123 9.68 -3.45 -10.91
C GLN A 123 9.57 -3.96 -12.35
N PRO A 124 10.61 -4.66 -12.88
CA PRO A 124 10.59 -5.20 -14.24
C PRO A 124 9.45 -6.20 -14.52
N ASP A 125 8.95 -6.88 -13.49
CA ASP A 125 7.85 -7.85 -13.56
C ASP A 125 6.45 -7.18 -13.56
N GLY A 126 6.40 -5.85 -13.56
CA GLY A 126 5.18 -5.05 -13.51
C GLY A 126 4.61 -4.87 -12.09
N SER A 127 5.27 -5.42 -11.06
CA SER A 127 4.91 -5.16 -9.67
C SER A 127 5.43 -3.80 -9.20
N ILE A 128 4.94 -3.35 -8.05
CA ILE A 128 5.40 -2.15 -7.36
C ILE A 128 5.99 -2.59 -6.02
N LEU A 129 7.25 -2.22 -5.79
CA LEU A 129 7.86 -2.32 -4.47
C LEU A 129 7.58 -1.02 -3.70
N ALA A 130 6.83 -1.11 -2.63
CA ALA A 130 6.55 0.01 -1.75
C ALA A 130 7.43 -0.06 -0.52
N ARG A 131 8.14 1.03 -0.26
CA ARG A 131 9.13 1.20 0.80
C ARG A 131 8.67 2.32 1.72
N CYS A 132 8.23 1.96 2.91
CA CYS A 132 7.53 2.86 3.82
C CYS A 132 8.41 3.23 5.02
N SER A 133 8.26 4.47 5.48
CA SER A 133 8.75 4.90 6.79
C SER A 133 7.73 4.61 7.90
N ASP A 134 8.20 4.46 9.14
CA ASP A 134 7.36 4.34 10.34
C ASP A 134 6.82 5.68 10.87
N GLY A 135 7.27 6.78 10.30
CA GLY A 135 6.86 8.13 10.69
C GLY A 135 7.66 8.72 11.86
N PHE A 136 8.59 7.99 12.46
CA PHE A 136 9.41 8.46 13.56
C PHE A 136 10.85 8.70 13.11
N GLY A 137 11.46 9.78 13.61
CA GLY A 137 12.85 10.09 13.30
C GLY A 137 13.13 10.37 11.82
N GLU A 138 14.34 10.02 11.40
CA GLU A 138 14.82 10.18 10.02
C GLU A 138 14.44 8.93 9.19
N PRO A 139 13.72 9.10 8.07
CA PRO A 139 13.16 7.98 7.33
C PRO A 139 14.22 7.27 6.47
N ASP A 140 14.35 5.96 6.65
CA ASP A 140 15.20 5.09 5.81
C ASP A 140 14.41 4.27 4.77
N PHE A 141 13.07 4.38 4.81
CA PHE A 141 12.08 3.71 3.96
C PHE A 141 12.20 2.18 3.97
N ASN A 142 12.48 1.65 5.15
CA ASN A 142 12.88 0.27 5.34
C ASN A 142 12.11 -0.36 6.51
N ASP A 143 11.32 0.43 7.24
CA ASP A 143 10.47 0.02 8.34
C ASP A 143 9.35 -0.91 7.89
N LEU A 144 8.71 -0.63 6.75
CA LEU A 144 7.73 -1.52 6.14
C LEU A 144 7.97 -1.60 4.63
N VAL A 145 8.29 -2.79 4.15
CA VAL A 145 8.47 -3.06 2.73
C VAL A 145 7.49 -4.12 2.28
N PHE A 146 6.70 -3.80 1.26
CA PHE A 146 5.79 -4.76 0.64
C PHE A 146 5.83 -4.63 -0.88
N GLN A 147 5.50 -5.73 -1.56
CA GLN A 147 5.33 -5.74 -2.99
C GLN A 147 3.84 -5.88 -3.33
N LEU A 148 3.40 -5.13 -4.33
CA LEU A 148 2.05 -5.20 -4.87
C LEU A 148 2.09 -5.60 -6.34
N THR A 149 1.27 -6.58 -6.72
CA THR A 149 1.04 -6.95 -8.12
C THR A 149 -0.44 -6.76 -8.43
N HIS A 150 -0.75 -5.98 -9.47
CA HIS A 150 -2.11 -5.76 -9.95
C HIS A 150 -2.29 -6.47 -11.30
N ARG A 151 -3.35 -7.25 -11.41
CA ARG A 151 -3.66 -8.05 -12.61
C ARG A 151 -5.08 -7.77 -13.03
N GLU A 152 -5.23 -7.35 -14.29
CA GLU A 152 -6.53 -7.21 -14.94
C GLU A 152 -7.09 -8.60 -15.31
N PRO A 153 -8.42 -8.78 -15.29
CA PRO A 153 -9.04 -10.04 -15.68
C PRO A 153 -8.70 -10.40 -17.13
N GLY A 154 -8.34 -11.67 -17.36
CA GLY A 154 -8.09 -12.19 -18.71
C GLY A 154 -6.76 -11.80 -19.33
N ARG A 155 -5.87 -11.10 -18.60
CA ARG A 155 -4.50 -10.84 -19.07
C ARG A 155 -3.60 -12.01 -18.69
N GLU A 156 -3.41 -12.95 -19.63
CA GLU A 156 -2.42 -14.01 -19.48
C GLU A 156 -1.02 -13.40 -19.35
N TYR A 157 -0.27 -13.87 -18.38
CA TYR A 157 1.12 -13.50 -18.20
C TYR A 157 1.91 -14.15 -19.34
N LEU A 158 2.37 -13.36 -20.31
CA LEU A 158 3.50 -13.76 -21.15
C LEU A 158 4.73 -13.76 -20.24
N GLY A 159 4.85 -14.82 -19.44
CA GLY A 159 6.03 -15.07 -18.63
C GLY A 159 7.25 -14.89 -19.49
N SER A 160 8.23 -14.17 -18.94
CA SER A 160 9.58 -14.04 -19.48
C SER A 160 9.98 -15.35 -20.13
N ARG A 161 10.00 -15.36 -21.46
CA ARG A 161 10.71 -16.40 -22.20
C ARG A 161 12.12 -16.36 -21.64
N ASP A 162 12.56 -17.52 -21.16
CA ASP A 162 13.93 -17.80 -20.81
C ASP A 162 14.86 -17.08 -21.79
N TYR A 163 15.75 -16.25 -21.27
CA TYR A 163 16.96 -15.86 -21.99
C TYR A 163 18.13 -16.63 -21.36
N PRO A 164 19.06 -17.12 -22.20
CA PRO A 164 20.05 -18.15 -21.87
C PRO A 164 21.06 -17.73 -20.81
#